data_AF-A0A527ZGJ1-F1
#
_entry.id   AF-A0A527ZGJ1-F1
#
_cell.length_a   1.000
_cell.length_b   1.000
_cell.length_c   1.000
_cell.angle_alpha   90.00
_cell.angle_beta   90.00
_cell.angle_gamma   90.00
#
_symmetry.space_group_name_H-M   'P 1'
#
loop_
_entity.id
_entity.type
_entity.pdbx_description
1 polymer ?
#
loop_
_entity_poly.entity_id
_entity_poly.type
_entity_poly.pdbx_seq_one_letter_code
_entity_poly.pdbx_strand_id
1 'polypeptide(L)'
;VLVLSAYLLVMAHSATSTASIPAALALVALLAMAKKLSLSYRRVIFLVGACGLAAVTVVAFAGLLDFILGAFGKDSTLTGRTYLWEQGWDAAQQAPILGVGYAAYWVQGFAEAERLWNEFYITTRSGFHFHNTYIEALVELGYVGATLMSLIIVRTLWGHISALIFRTWQAESVILAGVMVLLFIRSFVEIDTFNPYIMGSFLLYYSYFKLVRVPVARPRWAAANLAEPETARG
;
A
#
# COMPACT_ATOMS: atom_id res chain seq x y z
N VAL A 1 -16.19 -18.82 10.71
CA VAL A 1 -15.42 -17.86 9.88
C VAL A 1 -14.05 -17.59 10.47
N LEU A 2 -13.91 -16.96 11.64
CA LEU A 2 -12.59 -16.63 12.22
C LEU A 2 -11.61 -17.80 12.37
N VAL A 3 -12.08 -18.95 12.88
CA VAL A 3 -11.24 -20.16 13.02
C VAL A 3 -10.77 -20.69 11.67
N LEU A 4 -11.67 -20.70 10.67
CA LEU A 4 -11.35 -21.11 9.30
C LEU A 4 -10.38 -20.12 8.64
N SER A 5 -10.56 -18.81 8.84
CA SER A 5 -9.64 -17.77 8.35
C SER A 5 -8.24 -17.90 8.98
N ALA A 6 -8.17 -18.15 10.29
CA ALA A 6 -6.91 -18.38 10.98
C ALA A 6 -6.21 -19.66 10.49
N TYR A 7 -6.97 -20.74 10.30
CA TYR A 7 -6.45 -21.99 9.74
C TYR A 7 -5.91 -21.79 8.32
N LEU A 8 -6.67 -21.16 7.43
CA LEU A 8 -6.24 -20.86 6.06
C LEU A 8 -5.00 -19.94 6.03
N LEU A 9 -4.90 -18.98 6.96
CA LEU A 9 -3.73 -18.11 7.07
C LEU A 9 -2.45 -18.90 7.45
N VAL A 10 -2.57 -19.86 8.36
CA VAL A 10 -1.45 -20.75 8.73
C VAL A 10 -1.07 -21.64 7.55
N MET A 11 -2.07 -22.17 6.83
CA MET A 11 -1.85 -23.04 5.67
C MET A 11 -1.33 -22.29 4.42
N ALA A 12 -1.49 -20.97 4.35
CA ALA A 12 -1.09 -20.17 3.19
C ALA A 12 0.45 -20.01 3.05
N HIS A 13 1.25 -20.42 4.04
CA HIS A 13 2.73 -20.42 4.03
C HIS A 13 3.41 -19.09 3.60
N SER A 14 2.69 -17.98 3.52
CA SER A 14 3.24 -16.67 3.19
C SER A 14 3.77 -16.01 4.47
N ALA A 15 5.10 -16.00 4.62
CA ALA A 15 5.78 -15.32 5.72
C ALA A 15 5.36 -13.85 5.87
N THR A 16 5.04 -13.19 4.76
CA THR A 16 4.51 -11.82 4.72
C THR A 16 3.09 -11.73 5.29
N SER A 17 2.18 -12.64 4.93
CA SER A 17 0.79 -12.59 5.40
C SER A 17 0.61 -13.03 6.85
N THR A 18 1.40 -13.99 7.34
CA THR A 18 1.36 -14.46 8.73
C THR A 18 1.89 -13.42 9.72
N ALA A 19 2.90 -12.62 9.34
CA ALA A 19 3.44 -11.55 10.18
C ALA A 19 2.65 -10.23 10.07
N SER A 20 2.16 -9.87 8.88
CA SER A 20 1.57 -8.55 8.64
C SER A 20 0.16 -8.38 9.23
N ILE A 21 -0.64 -9.45 9.32
CA ILE A 21 -2.01 -9.37 9.89
C ILE A 21 -1.99 -9.11 11.41
N PRO A 22 -1.25 -9.87 12.25
CA PRO A 22 -1.14 -9.56 13.67
C PRO A 22 -0.56 -8.16 13.92
N ALA A 23 0.44 -7.75 13.14
CA ALA A 23 1.03 -6.42 13.25
C ALA A 23 0.01 -5.32 12.93
N ALA A 24 -0.83 -5.50 11.90
CA ALA A 24 -1.89 -4.56 11.57
C ALA A 24 -2.98 -4.48 12.66
N LEU A 25 -3.39 -5.63 13.21
CA LEU A 25 -4.37 -5.66 14.30
C LEU A 25 -3.83 -5.00 15.57
N ALA A 26 -2.58 -5.27 15.92
CA ALA A 26 -1.89 -4.63 17.04
C ALA A 26 -1.79 -3.11 16.83
N LEU A 27 -1.43 -2.68 15.62
CA LEU A 27 -1.38 -1.26 15.26
C LEU A 27 -2.76 -0.61 15.38
N VAL A 28 -3.82 -1.22 14.83
CA VAL A 28 -5.19 -0.68 14.95
C VAL A 28 -5.61 -0.57 16.42
N ALA A 29 -5.31 -1.58 17.24
CA ALA A 29 -5.59 -1.55 18.68
C ALA A 29 -4.85 -0.41 19.37
N LEU A 30 -3.55 -0.22 19.07
CA LEU A 30 -2.74 0.88 19.59
C LEU A 30 -3.29 2.24 19.16
N LEU A 31 -3.64 2.41 17.88
CA LEU A 31 -4.24 3.65 17.36
C LEU A 31 -5.63 3.91 17.96
N ALA A 32 -6.40 2.87 18.28
CA ALA A 32 -7.69 3.00 18.94
C ALA A 32 -7.55 3.54 20.38
N MET A 33 -6.45 3.24 21.08
CA MET A 33 -6.16 3.81 22.40
C MET A 33 -6.02 5.33 22.37
N ALA A 34 -5.75 5.94 21.20
CA ALA A 34 -5.72 7.39 21.03
C ALA A 34 -7.06 8.05 21.43
N LYS A 35 -8.18 7.31 21.43
CA LYS A 35 -9.48 7.78 21.94
C LYS A 35 -9.38 8.37 23.36
N LYS A 36 -8.55 7.78 24.22
CA LYS A 36 -8.37 8.20 25.62
C LYS A 36 -7.47 9.42 25.79
N LEU A 37 -6.80 9.85 24.72
CA LEU A 37 -5.79 10.90 24.76
C LEU A 37 -6.36 12.23 24.26
N SER A 38 -5.95 13.32 24.90
CA SER A 38 -6.21 14.68 24.41
C SER A 38 -5.46 14.94 23.09
N LEU A 39 -5.95 15.89 22.28
CA LEU A 39 -5.33 16.21 21.00
C LEU A 39 -3.86 16.63 21.12
N SER A 40 -3.51 17.38 22.17
CA SER A 40 -2.13 17.79 22.42
C SER A 40 -1.22 16.58 22.67
N TYR A 41 -1.69 15.60 23.44
CA TYR A 41 -0.90 14.41 23.75
C TYR A 41 -0.71 13.51 22.52
N ARG A 42 -1.73 13.39 21.66
CA ARG A 42 -1.61 12.67 20.37
C ARG A 42 -0.53 13.27 19.48
N ARG A 43 -0.48 14.61 19.39
CA ARG A 43 0.55 15.33 18.60
C ARG A 43 1.94 15.06 19.15
N VAL A 44 2.12 15.11 20.47
CA VAL A 44 3.42 14.84 21.10
C VAL A 44 3.86 13.40 20.86
N ILE A 45 2.98 12.40 21.07
CA ILE A 45 3.30 11.00 20.79
C ILE A 45 3.69 10.81 19.32
N PHE A 46 2.94 11.42 18.39
CA PHE A 46 3.26 11.32 16.98
C PHE A 46 4.63 11.93 16.66
N LEU A 47 4.94 13.12 17.18
CA LEU A 47 6.23 13.76 16.98
C LEU A 47 7.38 12.92 17.56
N VAL A 48 7.24 12.46 18.80
CA VAL A 48 8.24 11.59 19.45
C VAL A 48 8.41 10.29 18.67
N GLY A 49 7.32 9.66 18.24
CA GLY A 49 7.35 8.44 17.43
C GLY A 49 8.00 8.65 16.08
N ALA A 50 7.72 9.75 15.39
CA ALA A 50 8.35 10.10 14.11
C ALA A 50 9.84 10.37 14.27
N CYS A 51 10.27 11.10 15.29
CA CYS A 51 11.68 11.32 15.60
C CYS A 51 12.39 10.01 15.97
N GLY A 52 11.75 9.16 16.77
CA GLY A 52 12.29 7.85 17.14
C GLY A 52 12.46 6.93 15.93
N LEU A 53 11.46 6.88 15.04
CA LEU A 53 11.55 6.12 13.79
C LEU A 53 12.70 6.64 12.91
N ALA A 54 12.81 7.96 12.73
CA ALA A 54 13.90 8.57 11.97
C ALA A 54 15.28 8.21 12.55
N ALA A 55 15.43 8.26 13.88
CA ALA A 55 16.66 7.88 14.56
C ALA A 55 17.01 6.40 14.34
N VAL A 56 16.02 5.50 14.48
CA VAL A 56 16.21 4.07 14.20
C VAL A 56 16.62 3.84 12.75
N THR A 57 15.98 4.52 11.80
CA THR A 57 16.33 4.42 10.37
C THR A 57 17.78 4.87 10.13
N VAL A 58 18.20 6.01 10.68
CA VAL A 58 19.59 6.50 10.56
C VAL A 58 20.58 5.48 11.10
N VAL A 59 20.32 4.91 12.29
CA VAL A 59 21.19 3.89 12.89
C VAL A 59 21.20 2.59 12.08
N ALA A 60 20.04 2.19 11.54
CA ALA A 60 19.90 1.01 10.68
C ALA A 60 20.77 1.11 9.42
N PHE A 61 20.71 2.26 8.73
CA PHE A 61 21.52 2.55 7.54
C PHE A 61 23.01 2.83 7.85
N ALA A 62 23.36 3.08 9.11
CA ALA A 62 24.75 3.21 9.56
C ALA A 62 25.45 1.86 9.83
N GLY A 63 24.87 0.74 9.37
CA GLY A 63 25.48 -0.61 9.45
C GLY A 63 24.92 -1.52 10.56
N LEU A 64 23.93 -1.08 11.34
CA LEU A 64 23.27 -1.94 12.33
C LEU A 64 22.56 -3.13 11.67
N LEU A 65 22.00 -2.95 10.48
CA LEU A 65 21.38 -4.04 9.72
C LEU A 65 22.40 -5.10 9.31
N ASP A 66 23.54 -4.70 8.76
CA ASP A 66 24.60 -5.62 8.34
C ASP A 66 25.20 -6.36 9.55
N PHE A 67 25.38 -5.66 10.68
CA PHE A 67 25.84 -6.26 11.93
C PHE A 67 24.87 -7.31 12.48
N ILE A 68 23.57 -6.99 12.54
CA ILE A 68 22.55 -7.93 13.03
C ILE A 68 22.45 -9.15 12.10
N LEU A 69 22.42 -8.94 10.78
CA LEU A 69 22.33 -10.03 9.81
C LEU A 69 23.57 -10.94 9.85
N GLY A 70 24.77 -10.35 9.96
CA GLY A 70 26.02 -11.08 10.12
C GLY A 70 26.07 -11.90 11.42
N ALA A 71 25.53 -11.38 12.52
CA ALA A 71 25.47 -12.09 13.80
C ALA A 71 24.56 -13.34 13.79
N PHE A 72 23.57 -13.39 12.89
CA PHE A 72 22.69 -14.55 12.73
C PHE A 72 23.15 -15.55 11.66
N GLY A 73 24.30 -15.32 11.03
CA GLY A 73 24.85 -16.22 10.00
C GLY A 73 23.90 -16.45 8.82
N LYS A 74 22.98 -15.50 8.58
CA LYS A 74 22.01 -15.57 7.50
C LYS A 74 22.45 -14.64 6.38
N ASP A 75 22.57 -15.16 5.17
CA ASP A 75 22.41 -14.31 4.00
C ASP A 75 21.00 -13.73 4.05
N SER A 76 20.94 -12.40 3.95
CA SER A 76 19.67 -11.70 3.99
C SER A 76 18.72 -12.39 3.02
N THR A 77 17.51 -12.70 3.46
CA THR A 77 16.40 -13.05 2.58
C THR A 77 16.08 -11.94 1.56
N LEU A 78 16.92 -10.90 1.47
CA LEU A 78 16.96 -9.83 0.49
C LEU A 78 17.97 -10.06 -0.64
N THR A 79 18.96 -10.96 -0.59
CA THR A 79 19.94 -11.08 -1.70
C THR A 79 19.28 -11.35 -3.06
N GLY A 80 18.32 -12.28 -3.11
CA GLY A 80 17.53 -12.53 -4.31
C GLY A 80 16.62 -11.36 -4.71
N ARG A 81 16.08 -10.60 -3.75
CA ARG A 81 15.22 -9.44 -4.03
C ARG A 81 16.02 -8.21 -4.46
N THR A 82 17.15 -7.92 -3.82
CA THR A 82 18.06 -6.83 -4.17
C THR A 82 18.56 -7.00 -5.59
N TYR A 83 18.98 -8.22 -5.95
CA TYR A 83 19.34 -8.52 -7.34
C TYR A 83 18.13 -8.37 -8.28
N LEU A 84 16.97 -8.94 -7.95
CA LEU A 84 15.75 -8.78 -8.77
C LEU A 84 15.36 -7.31 -8.96
N TRP A 85 15.56 -6.48 -7.94
CA TRP A 85 15.27 -5.04 -7.95
C TRP A 85 16.27 -4.25 -8.79
N GLU A 86 17.54 -4.63 -8.78
CA GLU A 86 18.55 -4.11 -9.69
C GLU A 86 18.17 -4.43 -11.14
N GLN A 87 17.76 -5.67 -11.43
CA GLN A 87 17.28 -6.05 -12.76
C GLN A 87 16.03 -5.24 -13.16
N GLY A 88 15.11 -4.98 -12.23
CA GLY A 88 13.96 -4.11 -12.47
C GLY A 88 14.36 -2.65 -12.74
N TRP A 89 15.37 -2.13 -12.04
CA TRP A 89 15.91 -0.80 -12.29
C TRP A 89 16.49 -0.69 -13.70
N ASP A 90 17.30 -1.66 -14.12
CA ASP A 90 17.91 -1.70 -15.45
C ASP A 90 16.86 -1.81 -16.56
N ALA A 91 15.83 -2.64 -16.36
CA ALA A 91 14.70 -2.74 -17.27
C ALA A 91 13.95 -1.40 -17.41
N ALA A 92 13.72 -0.71 -16.30
CA ALA A 92 13.06 0.60 -16.32
C ALA A 92 13.85 1.66 -17.10
N GLN A 93 15.19 1.61 -17.08
CA GLN A 93 16.01 2.56 -17.85
C GLN A 93 15.82 2.41 -19.36
N GLN A 94 15.33 1.27 -19.86
CA GLN A 94 15.05 1.06 -21.27
C GLN A 94 13.76 1.74 -21.73
N ALA A 95 12.81 1.97 -20.82
CA ALA A 95 11.52 2.62 -21.10
C ALA A 95 11.11 3.60 -19.97
N PRO A 96 11.88 4.66 -19.70
CA PRO A 96 11.81 5.37 -18.41
C PRO A 96 10.54 6.18 -18.21
N ILE A 97 9.91 6.70 -19.26
CA ILE A 97 8.78 7.64 -19.09
C ILE A 97 7.47 6.90 -18.80
N LEU A 98 7.11 5.96 -19.67
CA LEU A 98 5.82 5.26 -19.65
C LEU A 98 5.94 3.76 -19.37
N GLY A 99 7.15 3.24 -19.20
CA GLY A 99 7.40 1.82 -18.99
C GLY A 99 7.12 0.98 -20.24
N VAL A 100 7.17 -0.34 -20.07
CA VAL A 100 6.92 -1.31 -21.13
C VAL A 100 5.42 -1.54 -21.41
N GLY A 101 4.55 -1.00 -20.55
CA GLY A 101 3.10 -1.20 -20.58
C GLY A 101 2.60 -1.95 -19.34
N TYR A 102 1.40 -1.59 -18.89
CA TYR A 102 0.75 -2.26 -17.75
C TYR A 102 0.54 -3.75 -18.03
N ALA A 103 0.98 -4.61 -17.11
CA ALA A 103 0.96 -6.06 -17.22
C ALA A 103 1.68 -6.62 -18.46
N ALA A 104 2.63 -5.86 -19.03
CA ALA A 104 3.34 -6.25 -20.26
C ALA A 104 4.74 -6.83 -19.99
N TYR A 105 5.26 -6.73 -18.77
CA TYR A 105 6.61 -7.22 -18.45
C TYR A 105 6.62 -8.73 -18.21
N TRP A 106 5.79 -9.22 -17.28
CA TRP A 106 5.73 -10.64 -16.88
C TRP A 106 4.85 -11.49 -17.82
N VAL A 107 5.16 -11.48 -19.11
CA VAL A 107 4.42 -12.22 -20.14
C VAL A 107 5.32 -13.22 -20.87
N GLN A 108 4.77 -14.39 -21.21
CA GLN A 108 5.51 -15.42 -21.94
C GLN A 108 5.96 -14.89 -23.31
N GLY A 109 7.22 -15.17 -23.65
CA GLY A 109 7.86 -14.66 -24.85
C GLY A 109 8.51 -13.28 -24.72
N PHE A 110 8.34 -12.56 -23.61
CA PHE A 110 9.14 -11.37 -23.33
C PHE A 110 10.54 -11.77 -22.82
N ALA A 111 11.59 -11.38 -23.54
CA ALA A 111 12.93 -11.93 -23.34
C ALA A 111 13.47 -11.77 -21.91
N GLU A 112 13.29 -10.59 -21.29
CA GLU A 112 13.77 -10.36 -19.92
C GLU A 112 12.98 -11.13 -18.87
N ALA A 113 11.67 -11.31 -19.06
CA ALA A 113 10.87 -12.13 -18.15
C ALA A 113 11.25 -13.61 -18.26
N GLU A 114 11.46 -14.13 -19.48
CA GLU A 114 11.94 -15.50 -19.72
C GLU A 114 13.31 -15.74 -19.07
N ARG A 115 14.23 -14.77 -19.19
CA ARG A 115 15.54 -14.83 -18.52
C ARG A 115 15.39 -14.91 -17.00
N LEU A 116 14.63 -14.01 -16.39
CA LEU A 116 14.44 -13.96 -14.95
C LEU A 116 13.69 -15.19 -14.41
N TRP A 117 12.68 -15.70 -15.12
CA TRP A 117 12.04 -16.95 -14.73
C TRP A 117 13.01 -18.14 -14.71
N ASN A 118 13.90 -18.24 -15.69
CA ASN A 118 14.92 -19.30 -15.71
C ASN A 118 15.93 -19.13 -14.56
N GLU A 119 16.39 -17.92 -14.31
CA GLU A 119 17.36 -17.60 -13.26
C GLU A 119 16.83 -17.86 -11.85
N PHE A 120 15.54 -17.58 -11.62
CA PHE A 120 14.86 -17.83 -10.35
C PHE A 120 14.16 -19.21 -10.30
N TYR A 121 14.42 -20.09 -11.27
CA TYR A 121 13.85 -21.45 -11.35
C TYR A 121 12.31 -21.51 -11.35
N ILE A 122 11.65 -20.50 -11.92
CA ILE A 122 10.19 -20.40 -12.03
C ILE A 122 9.68 -21.12 -13.29
N THR A 123 9.49 -22.43 -13.17
CA THR A 123 9.07 -23.29 -14.29
C THR A 123 7.66 -23.00 -14.80
N THR A 124 6.79 -22.42 -13.96
CA THR A 124 5.40 -22.08 -14.32
C THR A 124 5.28 -20.84 -15.20
N ARG A 125 6.34 -20.02 -15.31
CA ARG A 125 6.39 -18.77 -16.09
C ARG A 125 5.14 -17.90 -15.89
N SER A 126 4.72 -17.79 -14.63
CA SER A 126 3.51 -17.08 -14.20
C SER A 126 3.58 -16.82 -12.69
N GLY A 127 2.82 -15.83 -12.21
CA GLY A 127 2.72 -15.51 -10.78
C GLY A 127 4.01 -14.98 -10.14
N PHE A 128 4.93 -14.45 -10.95
CA PHE A 128 6.19 -13.88 -10.50
C PHE A 128 6.18 -12.36 -10.73
N HIS A 129 6.83 -11.62 -9.84
CA HIS A 129 6.84 -10.16 -9.86
C HIS A 129 8.02 -9.60 -9.07
N PHE A 130 8.27 -8.30 -9.14
CA PHE A 130 9.38 -7.65 -8.42
C PHE A 130 9.19 -7.63 -6.90
N HIS A 131 8.01 -8.03 -6.39
CA HIS A 131 7.68 -8.02 -4.96
C HIS A 131 7.89 -6.63 -4.34
N ASN A 132 7.69 -5.57 -5.12
CA ASN A 132 7.82 -4.19 -4.70
C ASN A 132 6.98 -3.35 -5.65
N THR A 133 5.89 -2.78 -5.13
CA THR A 133 4.93 -1.96 -5.90
C THR A 133 5.63 -0.86 -6.70
N TYR A 134 6.68 -0.25 -6.15
CA TYR A 134 7.33 0.90 -6.78
C TYR A 134 8.21 0.49 -7.96
N ILE A 135 8.92 -0.63 -7.84
CA ILE A 135 9.74 -1.18 -8.93
C ILE A 135 8.84 -1.74 -10.02
N GLU A 136 7.78 -2.46 -9.64
CA GLU A 136 6.77 -2.97 -10.57
C GLU A 136 6.16 -1.81 -11.39
N ALA A 137 5.70 -0.76 -10.70
CA ALA A 137 5.15 0.42 -11.35
C ALA A 137 6.17 1.16 -12.22
N LEU A 138 7.45 1.18 -11.81
CA LEU A 138 8.51 1.83 -12.57
C LEU A 138 8.82 1.08 -13.88
N VAL A 139 8.87 -0.25 -13.84
CA VAL A 139 9.11 -1.08 -15.04
C VAL A 139 7.93 -1.02 -15.99
N GLU A 140 6.71 -1.22 -15.47
CA GLU A 140 5.52 -1.34 -16.32
C GLU A 140 4.95 0.01 -16.78
N LEU A 141 5.06 1.05 -15.95
CA LEU A 141 4.43 2.36 -16.21
C LEU A 141 5.42 3.53 -16.22
N GLY A 142 6.72 3.27 -16.05
CA GLY A 142 7.76 4.30 -16.02
C GLY A 142 7.68 5.21 -14.80
N TYR A 143 8.48 6.26 -14.81
CA TYR A 143 8.49 7.28 -13.76
C TYR A 143 7.13 7.94 -13.58
N VAL A 144 6.33 8.07 -14.65
CA VAL A 144 4.99 8.65 -14.57
C VAL A 144 4.09 7.79 -13.68
N GLY A 145 3.96 6.49 -13.98
CA GLY A 145 3.09 5.62 -13.19
C GLY A 145 3.62 5.37 -11.79
N ALA A 146 4.93 5.18 -11.62
CA ALA A 146 5.55 5.03 -10.31
C ALA A 146 5.31 6.27 -9.42
N THR A 147 5.42 7.47 -9.99
CA THR A 147 5.15 8.72 -9.26
C THR A 147 3.67 8.81 -8.87
N LEU A 148 2.74 8.55 -9.78
CA LEU A 148 1.31 8.60 -9.49
C LEU A 148 0.90 7.59 -8.42
N MET A 149 1.42 6.35 -8.50
CA MET A 149 1.19 5.31 -7.50
C MET A 149 1.72 5.74 -6.13
N SER A 150 2.96 6.24 -6.07
CA SER A 150 3.56 6.75 -4.84
C SER A 150 2.75 7.90 -4.24
N LEU A 151 2.31 8.85 -5.07
CA LEU A 151 1.49 9.98 -4.63
C LEU A 151 0.17 9.54 -4.03
N ILE A 152 -0.54 8.57 -4.64
CA ILE A 152 -1.82 8.06 -4.11
C ILE A 152 -1.60 7.39 -2.75
N ILE A 153 -0.59 6.53 -2.62
CA ILE A 153 -0.29 5.84 -1.36
C ILE A 153 0.05 6.85 -0.27
N VAL A 154 1.00 7.76 -0.52
CA VAL A 154 1.47 8.75 0.46
C VAL A 154 0.36 9.73 0.83
N ARG A 155 -0.39 10.24 -0.15
CA ARG A 155 -1.50 11.18 0.09
C ARG A 155 -2.61 10.55 0.93
N THR A 156 -2.90 9.27 0.71
CA THR A 156 -3.94 8.55 1.45
C THR A 156 -3.50 8.26 2.87
N LEU A 157 -2.28 7.75 3.05
CA LEU A 157 -1.69 7.51 4.35
C LEU A 157 -1.63 8.79 5.19
N TRP A 158 -1.05 9.86 4.61
CA TRP A 158 -0.95 11.15 5.28
C TRP A 158 -2.32 11.70 5.69
N GLY A 159 -3.32 11.58 4.82
CA GLY A 159 -4.67 12.08 5.10
C GLY A 159 -5.33 11.41 6.31
N HIS A 160 -5.22 10.09 6.42
CA HIS A 160 -5.80 9.34 7.54
C HIS A 160 -5.01 9.50 8.84
N ILE A 161 -3.68 9.53 8.77
CA ILE A 161 -2.83 9.84 9.93
C ILE A 161 -3.08 11.26 10.44
N SER A 162 -3.15 12.24 9.53
CA SER A 162 -3.50 13.63 9.87
C SER A 162 -4.89 13.73 10.52
N ALA A 163 -5.88 12.99 10.00
CA ALA A 163 -7.20 12.96 10.61
C ALA A 163 -7.17 12.43 12.06
N LEU A 164 -6.37 11.41 12.35
CA LEU A 164 -6.22 10.86 13.71
C LEU A 164 -5.60 11.86 14.70
N ILE A 165 -4.64 12.65 14.23
CA ILE A 165 -3.86 13.59 15.04
C ILE A 165 -4.62 14.91 15.27
N PHE A 166 -5.25 15.44 14.22
CA PHE A 166 -5.77 16.81 14.22
C PHE A 166 -7.29 16.91 14.28
N ARG A 167 -8.04 15.84 14.03
CA ARG A 167 -9.52 15.85 14.06
C ARG A 167 -10.06 15.10 15.29
N THR A 168 -11.36 15.22 15.49
CA THR A 168 -12.07 14.44 16.51
C THR A 168 -11.95 12.95 16.21
N TRP A 169 -11.91 12.14 17.26
CA TRP A 169 -11.73 10.70 17.11
C TRP A 169 -12.92 10.08 16.39
N GLN A 170 -12.65 9.24 15.39
CA GLN A 170 -13.64 8.47 14.66
C GLN A 170 -13.08 7.06 14.43
N ALA A 171 -13.89 6.03 14.69
CA ALA A 171 -13.47 4.64 14.53
C ALA A 171 -13.02 4.33 13.09
N GLU A 172 -13.73 4.89 12.11
CA GLU A 172 -13.41 4.74 10.69
C GLU A 172 -12.00 5.26 10.36
N SER A 173 -11.64 6.48 10.80
CA SER A 173 -10.30 7.05 10.57
C SER A 173 -9.18 6.21 11.20
N VAL A 174 -9.42 5.57 12.35
CA VAL A 174 -8.45 4.68 13.00
C VAL A 174 -8.23 3.42 12.15
N ILE A 175 -9.32 2.80 11.71
CA ILE A 175 -9.26 1.58 10.89
C ILE A 175 -8.57 1.87 9.56
N LEU A 176 -8.97 2.95 8.87
CA LEU A 176 -8.38 3.33 7.59
C LEU A 176 -6.91 3.76 7.73
N ALA A 177 -6.52 4.42 8.82
CA ALA A 177 -5.11 4.69 9.11
C ALA A 177 -4.30 3.39 9.30
N GLY A 178 -4.81 2.42 10.08
CA GLY A 178 -4.15 1.14 10.27
C GLY A 178 -4.03 0.32 8.97
N VAL A 179 -5.10 0.27 8.17
CA VAL A 179 -5.09 -0.35 6.84
C VAL A 179 -4.07 0.31 5.94
N MET A 180 -4.01 1.65 5.92
CA MET A 180 -3.05 2.36 5.08
C MET A 180 -1.60 2.17 5.52
N VAL A 181 -1.32 2.09 6.82
CA VAL A 181 0.03 1.75 7.30
C VAL A 181 0.41 0.32 6.89
N LEU A 182 -0.52 -0.63 7.03
CA LEU A 182 -0.30 -2.01 6.57
C LEU A 182 0.01 -2.04 5.06
N LEU A 183 -0.83 -1.40 4.23
CA LEU A 183 -0.64 -1.37 2.78
C LEU A 183 0.64 -0.65 2.38
N PHE A 184 1.00 0.43 3.07
CA PHE A 184 2.27 1.12 2.84
C PHE A 184 3.48 0.22 3.13
N ILE A 185 3.50 -0.47 4.26
CA ILE A 185 4.58 -1.42 4.59
C ILE A 185 4.61 -2.57 3.56
N ARG A 186 3.44 -3.14 3.24
CA ARG A 186 3.36 -4.23 2.25
C ARG A 186 3.82 -3.80 0.86
N SER A 187 3.62 -2.53 0.45
CA SER A 187 4.03 -2.05 -0.87
C SER A 187 5.54 -2.17 -1.17
N PHE A 188 6.39 -2.27 -0.13
CA PHE A 188 7.83 -2.48 -0.31
C PHE A 188 8.21 -3.96 -0.54
N VAL A 189 7.29 -4.88 -0.24
CA VAL A 189 7.56 -6.32 -0.23
C VAL A 189 6.54 -7.15 -1.01
N GLU A 190 5.48 -6.53 -1.51
CA GLU A 190 4.41 -7.10 -2.32
C GLU A 190 3.82 -6.04 -3.25
N ILE A 191 3.03 -6.50 -4.24
CA ILE A 191 2.37 -5.67 -5.26
C ILE A 191 0.84 -5.58 -5.09
N ASP A 192 0.34 -5.80 -3.86
CA ASP A 192 -1.10 -5.91 -3.56
C ASP A 192 -1.93 -4.66 -3.89
N THR A 193 -1.27 -3.52 -4.02
CA THR A 193 -1.89 -2.21 -4.33
C THR A 193 -1.85 -1.84 -5.80
N PHE A 194 -1.15 -2.63 -6.63
CA PHE A 194 -0.89 -2.35 -8.04
C PHE A 194 -1.83 -3.13 -8.97
N ASN A 195 -2.03 -4.41 -8.67
CA ASN A 195 -2.80 -5.31 -9.52
C ASN A 195 -4.32 -5.11 -9.39
N PRO A 196 -5.09 -5.38 -10.45
CA PRO A 196 -6.54 -5.25 -10.40
C PRO A 196 -7.15 -6.44 -9.64
N TYR A 197 -8.36 -6.25 -9.11
CA TYR A 197 -9.14 -7.30 -8.43
C TYR A 197 -8.52 -7.89 -7.15
N ILE A 198 -7.48 -7.25 -6.60
CA ILE A 198 -6.91 -7.60 -5.29
C ILE A 198 -7.50 -6.68 -4.22
N MET A 199 -7.71 -7.23 -3.03
CA MET A 199 -8.23 -6.51 -1.86
C MET A 199 -7.39 -5.27 -1.52
N GLY A 200 -6.05 -5.34 -1.67
CA GLY A 200 -5.14 -4.22 -1.40
C GLY A 200 -5.45 -2.99 -2.25
N SER A 201 -5.52 -3.15 -3.57
CA SER A 201 -5.91 -2.10 -4.52
C SER A 201 -7.29 -1.53 -4.19
N PHE A 202 -8.28 -2.39 -3.94
CA PHE A 202 -9.62 -1.95 -3.53
C PHE A 202 -9.58 -1.07 -2.28
N LEU A 203 -8.90 -1.54 -1.22
CA LEU A 203 -8.80 -0.81 0.05
C LEU A 203 -8.02 0.50 -0.09
N LEU A 204 -6.98 0.55 -0.92
CA LEU A 204 -6.24 1.78 -1.22
C LEU A 204 -7.16 2.84 -1.84
N TYR A 205 -7.84 2.49 -2.95
CA TYR A 205 -8.69 3.44 -3.65
C TYR A 205 -9.93 3.82 -2.84
N TYR A 206 -10.56 2.87 -2.14
CA TYR A 206 -11.63 3.15 -1.19
C TYR A 206 -11.17 4.16 -0.14
N SER A 207 -10.01 3.93 0.48
CA SER A 207 -9.44 4.82 1.49
C SER A 207 -9.12 6.21 0.94
N TYR A 208 -8.65 6.30 -0.31
CA TYR A 208 -8.39 7.56 -0.99
C TYR A 208 -9.68 8.36 -1.21
N PHE A 209 -10.71 7.74 -1.78
CA PHE A 209 -11.99 8.40 -2.05
C PHE A 209 -12.72 8.83 -0.77
N LYS A 210 -12.51 8.14 0.36
CA LYS A 210 -13.05 8.58 1.66
C LYS A 210 -12.42 9.87 2.17
N LEU A 211 -11.23 10.24 1.70
CA LEU A 211 -10.60 11.53 2.00
C LEU A 211 -11.03 12.65 1.05
N VAL A 212 -11.35 12.29 -0.20
CA VAL A 212 -11.80 13.25 -1.22
C VAL A 212 -13.30 13.47 -1.03
N ARG A 213 -13.70 14.67 -0.60
CA ARG A 213 -15.10 15.08 -0.70
C ARG A 213 -15.41 15.28 -2.17
N VAL A 214 -15.92 14.26 -2.85
CA VAL A 214 -16.47 14.42 -4.19
C VAL A 214 -17.78 15.21 -4.02
N PRO A 215 -17.88 16.43 -4.56
CA PRO A 215 -19.14 17.15 -4.54
C PRO A 215 -20.13 16.34 -5.38
N VAL A 216 -21.09 15.70 -4.71
CA VAL A 216 -22.22 15.08 -5.41
C VAL A 216 -23.01 16.23 -6.00
N ALA A 217 -22.81 16.49 -7.30
CA ALA A 217 -23.66 17.40 -8.04
C ALA A 217 -25.08 16.85 -7.95
N ARG A 218 -25.93 17.47 -7.14
CA ARG A 218 -27.35 17.11 -7.09
C ARG A 218 -27.92 17.37 -8.47
N PRO A 219 -28.50 16.36 -9.16
CA PRO A 219 -29.16 16.61 -10.43
C PRO A 219 -30.27 17.64 -10.20
N ARG A 220 -30.18 18.81 -10.85
CA ARG A 220 -31.23 19.87 -10.86
C ARG A 220 -32.60 19.40 -11.40
N TRP A 221 -32.69 18.15 -11.84
CA TRP A 221 -33.79 17.57 -12.60
C TRP A 221 -34.97 17.19 -11.70
N ALA A 222 -34.75 16.99 -10.40
CA ALA A 222 -35.81 16.63 -9.45
C ALA A 222 -36.68 17.83 -9.00
N ALA A 223 -36.24 19.07 -9.22
CA ALA A 223 -36.97 20.26 -8.77
C ALA A 223 -37.94 20.82 -9.82
N ALA A 224 -37.80 20.42 -11.10
CA ALA A 224 -38.58 20.98 -12.20
C ALA A 224 -39.94 20.27 -12.45
N ASN A 225 -40.14 19.06 -11.92
CA ASN A 225 -41.30 18.22 -12.26
C ASN A 225 -42.36 18.12 -11.15
N LEU A 226 -42.31 18.98 -10.12
CA LEU A 226 -43.31 19.01 -9.04
C LEU A 226 -44.11 20.31 -8.97
N ALA A 227 -44.05 21.16 -10.00
CA ALA A 227 -45.03 22.23 -10.16
C ALA A 227 -46.32 21.60 -10.71
N GLU A 228 -47.18 21.11 -9.81
CA GLU A 228 -48.56 20.79 -10.14
C GLU A 228 -49.24 22.05 -10.70
N PRO A 229 -50.00 21.96 -11.81
CA PRO A 229 -50.73 23.09 -12.35
C PRO A 229 -51.81 23.49 -11.34
N GLU A 230 -51.64 24.68 -10.79
CA GLU A 230 -52.58 25.37 -9.92
C GLU A 230 -53.97 25.34 -10.55
N THR A 231 -54.94 24.92 -9.74
CA THR A 231 -56.36 24.81 -10.05
C THR A 231 -56.89 26.07 -10.74
N ALA A 232 -57.21 25.96 -12.03
CA ALA A 232 -58.01 26.98 -12.72
C ALA A 232 -59.44 26.93 -12.15
N ARG A 233 -59.73 27.82 -11.20
CA ARG A 233 -61.09 28.14 -10.77
C ARG A 233 -61.76 28.95 -11.88
N GLY A 234 -62.88 28.43 -12.39
CA GLY A 234 -63.89 29.11 -13.19
C GLY A 234 -65.26 28.61 -12.76
#